data_AF-A0A838XQ58-F1
#
_entry.id   AF-A0A838XQ58-F1
#
_cell.length_a   1.000
_cell.length_b   1.000
_cell.length_c   1.000
_cell.angle_alpha   90.00
_cell.angle_beta   90.00
_cell.angle_gamma   90.00
#
_symmetry.space_group_name_H-M   'P 1'
#
loop_
_entity.id
_entity.type
_entity.pdbx_description
1 polymer ?
#
loop_
_entity_poly.entity_id
_entity_poly.type
_entity_poly.pdbx_seq_one_letter_code
_entity_poly.pdbx_strand_id
1 'polypeptide(L)' 'MKEHDPVSSGEMFRIPGLYRRWELPEILKNHRTYRIEKAGAHQDGTPLVAIYADRKCAPGTSSGTDA' A
#
# COMPACT_ATOMS: atom_id res chain seq x y z
N MET A 1 23.91 -3.61 -11.32
CA MET A 1 22.69 -4.44 -11.34
C MET A 1 21.77 -3.79 -10.33
N LYS A 2 20.57 -3.33 -10.70
CA LYS A 2 19.71 -2.59 -9.77
C LYS A 2 19.30 -3.55 -8.66
N GLU A 3 19.91 -3.36 -7.50
CA GLU A 3 19.57 -4.04 -6.26
C GLU A 3 18.09 -3.77 -6.02
N HIS A 4 17.26 -4.78 -6.26
CA HIS A 4 15.97 -4.84 -5.62
C HIS A 4 16.30 -5.11 -4.16
N ASP A 5 16.35 -4.04 -3.35
CA ASP A 5 16.19 -4.19 -1.91
C ASP A 5 15.04 -5.18 -1.71
N PRO A 6 15.26 -6.33 -1.06
CA PRO A 6 14.15 -7.11 -0.57
C PRO A 6 13.56 -6.22 0.52
N VAL A 7 12.64 -5.32 0.12
CA VAL A 7 11.68 -4.70 1.04
C VAL A 7 11.20 -5.87 1.85
N SER A 8 11.67 -5.88 3.09
CA SER A 8 11.32 -6.86 4.11
C SER A 8 9.85 -7.12 3.91
N SER A 9 9.51 -8.36 3.55
CA SER A 9 8.15 -8.81 3.31
C SER A 9 7.39 -8.87 4.64
N GLY A 10 7.48 -7.79 5.43
CA GLY A 10 6.53 -7.45 6.46
C GLY A 10 5.16 -7.50 5.83
N GLU A 11 4.22 -8.11 6.56
CA GLU A 11 2.88 -8.40 6.06
C GLU A 11 2.26 -7.15 5.41
N MET A 12 2.20 -7.18 4.07
CA MET A 12 1.52 -6.17 3.29
C MET A 12 0.10 -6.64 3.02
N PHE A 13 -0.86 -5.84 3.45
CA PHE A 13 -2.28 -6.16 3.32
C PHE A 13 -2.82 -5.57 2.03
N ARG A 14 -3.49 -6.40 1.24
CA ARG A 14 -4.18 -5.95 0.04
C ARG A 14 -5.37 -5.08 0.44
N ILE A 15 -5.40 -3.85 -0.06
CA ILE A 15 -6.58 -3.00 0.04
C ILE A 15 -7.65 -3.59 -0.89
N PRO A 16 -8.88 -3.86 -0.40
CA PRO A 16 -9.94 -4.45 -1.21
C PRO A 16 -10.32 -3.57 -2.40
N GLY A 17 -10.29 -4.13 -3.60
CA GLY A 17 -10.68 -3.43 -4.84
C GLY A 17 -9.57 -3.39 -5.87
N LEU A 18 -9.93 -2.84 -7.03
CA LEU A 18 -9.03 -2.52 -8.13
C LEU A 18 -9.23 -1.06 -8.46
N TYR A 19 -8.13 -0.33 -8.59
CA TYR A 19 -8.17 1.12 -8.67
C TYR A 19 -7.51 1.61 -9.95
N ARG A 20 -8.02 2.73 -10.45
CA ARG A 20 -7.42 3.46 -11.55
C ARG A 20 -6.31 4.36 -11.04
N ARG A 21 -5.36 4.70 -11.91
CA ARG A 21 -4.16 5.47 -11.52
C ARG A 21 -4.49 6.83 -10.88
N TRP A 22 -5.59 7.46 -11.29
CA TRP A 22 -6.02 8.76 -10.78
C TRP A 22 -6.80 8.69 -9.46
N GLU A 23 -7.22 7.51 -9.01
CA GLU A 23 -7.88 7.33 -7.71
C GLU A 23 -6.86 7.17 -6.57
N LEU A 24 -5.59 6.92 -6.91
CA LEU A 24 -4.51 6.72 -5.93
C LEU A 24 -4.37 7.86 -4.92
N PRO A 25 -4.43 9.16 -5.30
CA PRO A 25 -4.33 10.25 -4.33
C PRO A 25 -5.39 10.19 -3.22
N GLU A 26 -6.55 9.59 -3.47
CA GLU A 26 -7.63 9.45 -2.48
C GLU A 26 -7.43 8.21 -1.57
N ILE A 27 -6.71 7.20 -2.06
CA ILE A 27 -6.49 5.92 -1.37
C ILE A 27 -5.20 5.94 -0.54
N LEU A 28 -4.15 6.57 -1.09
CA LEU A 28 -2.82 6.60 -0.50
C LEU A 28 -2.77 7.64 0.63
N LYS A 29 -2.73 7.16 1.87
CA LYS A 29 -2.49 7.98 3.07
C LYS A 29 -1.01 8.31 3.22
N ASN A 30 -0.72 9.52 3.72
CA ASN A 30 0.62 9.98 4.03
C ASN A 30 1.34 9.07 5.04
N HIS A 31 2.68 9.08 4.97
CA HIS A 31 3.56 8.35 5.87
C HIS A 31 3.29 6.83 5.93
N ARG A 32 2.86 6.21 4.83
CA ARG A 32 2.67 4.75 4.71
C ARG A 32 3.42 4.19 3.51
N THR A 33 3.79 2.91 3.60
CA THR A 33 4.45 2.20 2.51
C THR A 33 3.40 1.50 1.68
N TYR A 34 3.42 1.73 0.37
CA TYR A 34 2.50 1.07 -0.56
C TYR A 34 3.25 0.30 -1.62
N ARG A 35 2.67 -0.84 -2.00
CA ARG A 35 3.08 -1.61 -3.16
C ARG A 35 1.92 -1.62 -4.15
N ILE A 36 2.23 -1.26 -5.40
CA ILE A 36 1.24 -1.09 -6.47
C ILE A 36 1.55 -2.12 -7.53
N GLU A 37 0.60 -3.00 -7.81
CA GLU A 37 0.75 -4.08 -8.79
C GLU A 37 -0.28 -3.96 -9.91
N LYS A 38 0.12 -4.30 -11.14
CA LYS A 38 -0.81 -4.37 -12.27
C LYS A 38 -1.79 -5.52 -12.02
N ALA A 39 -3.09 -5.21 -12.03
CA ALA A 39 -4.12 -6.19 -11.72
C ALA A 39 -5.08 -6.47 -12.88
N GLY A 40 -4.93 -5.75 -14.00
CA GLY A 40 -5.69 -5.98 -15.22
C GLY A 40 -6.06 -4.67 -15.89
N ALA A 41 -7.15 -4.71 -16.65
CA ALA A 41 -7.80 -3.54 -17.22
C ALA A 41 -9.30 -3.64 -16.96
N HIS A 42 -9.94 -2.48 -16.78
CA HIS A 42 -11.39 -2.37 -16.79
C HIS A 42 -11.92 -2.63 -18.22
N GLN A 43 -13.24 -2.83 -18.36
CA GLN A 43 -13.87 -3.14 -19.66
C GLN A 43 -13.66 -2.03 -20.71
N ASP A 44 -13.45 -0.80 -20.26
CA ASP A 44 -13.10 0.36 -21.12
C ASP A 44 -11.62 0.38 -21.54
N GLY A 45 -10.83 -0.63 -21.17
CA GLY A 45 -9.40 -0.71 -21.43
C GLY A 45 -8.52 0.04 -20.41
N THR A 46 -9.10 0.72 -19.44
CA THR A 46 -8.34 1.48 -18.44
C THR A 46 -7.53 0.52 -17.56
N PRO A 47 -6.21 0.73 -17.41
CA PRO A 47 -5.39 -0.09 -16.53
C PRO A 47 -5.84 -0.01 -15.08
N LEU A 48 -6.01 -1.17 -14.45
CA LEU A 48 -6.34 -1.31 -13.05
C LEU A 48 -5.14 -1.81 -12.25
N VAL A 49 -5.01 -1.31 -11.03
CA VAL A 49 -3.95 -1.70 -10.10
C VAL A 49 -4.54 -2.24 -8.79
N ALA A 50 -3.85 -3.23 -8.23
CA ALA A 50 -4.05 -3.67 -6.87
C ALA A 50 -3.08 -2.91 -5.96
N ILE A 51 -3.57 -2.47 -4.81
CA ILE A 51 -2.77 -1.73 -3.83
C ILE A 51 -2.59 -2.62 -2.61
N TYR A 52 -1.35 -2.71 -2.14
CA TYR A 52 -1.02 -3.31 -0.86
C TYR A 52 -0.41 -2.23 0.03
N ALA A 53 -0.78 -2.24 1.30
CA ALA A 53 -0.25 -1.32 2.30
C ALA A 53 0.49 -2.09 3.38
N ASP A 54 1.55 -1.50 3.93
CA ASP A 54 2.13 -1.99 5.16
C ASP A 54 1.08 -1.98 6.30
N ARG A 55 1.13 -3.00 7.17
CA ARG A 55 0.43 -2.93 8.45
C ARG A 55 1.15 -1.92 9.33
N LYS A 56 1.01 -0.62 9.05
CA LYS A 56 1.28 0.39 10.07
C LYS A 56 0.23 0.23 11.15
N CYS A 57 0.72 -0.38 12.24
CA CYS A 57 0.19 -0.33 13.58
C CYS A 57 -0.50 1.01 13.83
N ALA A 58 -1.72 0.95 14.35
CA ALA A 58 -2.51 2.13 14.67
C ALA A 58 -1.67 3.14 15.47
N PRO A 59 -1.80 4.46 15.24
CA PRO A 59 -1.23 5.44 16.15
C PRO A 59 -2.01 5.35 17.47
N GLY A 60 -1.51 4.56 18.42
CA GLY A 60 -2.29 4.24 19.61
C GLY A 60 -1.59 3.39 20.65
N THR A 61 -0.29 3.53 20.87
CA THR A 61 0.29 3.36 22.21
C THR A 61 1.67 4.02 22.23
N SER A 62 1.72 5.29 22.60
CA SER A 62 2.85 5.75 23.39
C SER A 62 2.86 4.87 24.63
N SER A 63 3.72 3.86 24.66
CA SER A 63 4.14 3.25 25.92
C SER A 63 4.84 4.35 26.70
N GLY A 64 4.05 5.10 27.47
CA GLY A 64 4.55 5.91 28.57
C GLY A 64 5.17 4.92 29.54
N THR A 65 6.49 4.78 29.45
CA THR A 65 7.29 4.13 30.47
C THR A 65 7.28 5.05 31.67
N ASP A 66 6.57 4.61 32.70
CA ASP A 66 6.68 5.04 34.08
C ASP A 66 8.10 4.75 34.59
N ALA A 67 8.79 5.77 35.13
CA ALA A 67 9.89 5.69 36.09
C ALA A 67 10.24 7.09 36.62
#